data_AF-A0A6C0B185-F1
#
_entry.id   AF-A0A6C0B185-F1
#
_cell.length_a   1.000
_cell.length_b   1.000
_cell.length_c   1.000
_cell.angle_alpha   90.00
_cell.angle_beta   90.00
_cell.angle_gamma   90.00
#
_symmetry.space_group_name_H-M   'P 1'
#
loop_
_entity.id
_entity.type
_entity.pdbx_description
1 polymer ?
#
loop_
_entity_poly.entity_id
_entity_poly.type
_entity_poly.pdbx_seq_one_letter_code
_entity_poly.pdbx_strand_id
1 'polypeptide(L)'
;MEDLWIDNPASLFTKANWYKFVPTSSMDIPTAMNAIVRFSVYISFILFFATQKTPYLLAIPLVLALTVLVVKLFPNARALEAFTDDVTATLKQYTYPTGKNPFMNPLLTEILDNPNRPEAAPITSRDVKKKIEKAFQETSDIYMDTSDKFDMAQSMRTFHTVQSGLIPNDQDGFLKFLAKGLDEPDHSSAFLARKAKEKSEGYVDAQGSAAMTGLPNSTDKPAGVTPAGAA
;
A
#
# COMPACT_ATOMS: atom_id res chain seq x y z
N MET A 1 -22.07 -14.59 10.76
CA MET A 1 -21.52 -15.55 9.80
C MET A 1 -22.68 -16.45 9.39
N GLU A 2 -22.97 -16.57 8.10
CA GLU A 2 -24.03 -17.47 7.60
C GLU A 2 -23.41 -18.84 7.32
N ASP A 3 -24.09 -19.92 7.67
CA ASP A 3 -23.69 -21.26 7.25
C ASP A 3 -23.94 -21.45 5.77
N LEU A 4 -23.10 -22.25 5.12
CA LEU A 4 -23.26 -22.56 3.72
C LEU A 4 -24.57 -23.33 3.48
N TRP A 5 -25.26 -23.04 2.38
CA TRP A 5 -26.52 -23.69 2.04
C TRP A 5 -26.44 -25.22 1.91
N ILE A 6 -25.24 -25.76 1.65
CA ILE A 6 -24.99 -27.21 1.56
C ILE A 6 -25.22 -27.89 2.91
N ASP A 7 -24.81 -27.23 4.00
CA ASP A 7 -24.97 -27.75 5.36
C ASP A 7 -26.37 -27.47 5.89
N ASN A 8 -26.91 -26.29 5.58
CA ASN A 8 -28.25 -25.88 5.98
C ASN A 8 -29.00 -25.20 4.83
N PRO A 9 -29.86 -25.92 4.08
CA PRO A 9 -30.56 -25.37 2.92
C PRO A 9 -31.57 -24.26 3.29
N ALA A 10 -32.05 -24.23 4.54
CA ALA A 10 -32.94 -23.17 5.01
C ALA A 10 -32.24 -21.80 5.10
N SER A 11 -30.90 -21.77 5.12
CA SER A 11 -30.12 -20.52 5.19
C SER A 11 -30.33 -19.63 3.95
N LEU A 12 -30.71 -20.21 2.81
CA LEU A 12 -30.93 -19.47 1.55
C LEU A 12 -32.09 -18.47 1.63
N PHE A 13 -33.16 -18.77 2.36
CA PHE A 13 -34.39 -17.97 2.34
C PHE A 13 -34.87 -17.57 3.74
N THR A 14 -33.95 -17.12 4.58
CA THR A 14 -34.31 -16.56 5.90
C THR A 14 -34.77 -15.09 5.78
N LYS A 15 -35.63 -14.65 6.70
CA LYS A 15 -36.10 -13.25 6.78
C LYS A 15 -34.96 -12.23 6.92
N ALA A 16 -33.80 -12.65 7.43
CA ALA A 16 -32.63 -11.79 7.60
C ALA A 16 -31.75 -11.67 6.35
N ASN A 17 -31.82 -12.64 5.42
CA ASN A 17 -30.83 -12.77 4.35
C ASN A 17 -31.42 -12.74 2.93
N TRP A 18 -32.75 -12.76 2.79
CA TRP A 18 -33.41 -12.72 1.46
C TRP A 18 -33.04 -11.49 0.61
N TYR A 19 -32.74 -10.35 1.24
CA TYR A 19 -32.32 -9.13 0.53
C TYR A 19 -30.82 -9.11 0.19
N LYS A 20 -30.01 -10.04 0.76
CA LYS A 20 -28.56 -10.15 0.53
C LYS A 20 -28.28 -11.14 -0.59
N PHE A 21 -28.53 -10.71 -1.83
CA PHE A 21 -28.30 -11.53 -3.02
C PHE A 21 -27.11 -11.08 -3.87
N VAL A 22 -26.57 -9.87 -3.69
CA VAL A 22 -25.38 -9.42 -4.43
C VAL A 22 -24.12 -9.64 -3.58
N PRO A 23 -23.10 -10.38 -4.06
CA PRO A 23 -21.84 -10.54 -3.33
C PRO A 23 -21.07 -9.21 -3.29
N THR A 24 -20.54 -8.86 -2.11
CA THR A 24 -19.70 -7.65 -1.91
C THR A 24 -18.39 -8.04 -1.25
N SER A 25 -17.33 -7.26 -1.43
CA SER A 25 -15.99 -7.56 -0.90
C SER A 25 -15.91 -7.61 0.64
N SER A 26 -16.91 -7.05 1.34
CA SER A 26 -17.01 -7.10 2.80
C SER A 26 -17.69 -8.35 3.34
N MET A 27 -18.21 -9.23 2.48
CA MET A 27 -18.90 -10.46 2.88
C MET A 27 -17.92 -11.61 3.11
N ASP A 28 -18.21 -12.42 4.12
CA ASP A 28 -17.52 -13.68 4.35
C ASP A 28 -17.83 -14.70 3.23
N ILE A 29 -16.92 -15.64 2.99
CA ILE A 29 -16.95 -16.58 1.85
C ILE A 29 -18.28 -17.38 1.78
N PRO A 30 -18.78 -17.99 2.88
CA PRO A 30 -20.05 -18.71 2.86
C PRO A 30 -21.24 -17.79 2.55
N THR A 31 -21.19 -16.55 3.05
CA THR A 31 -22.24 -15.55 2.83
C THR A 31 -22.26 -15.09 1.37
N ALA A 32 -21.09 -14.85 0.78
CA ALA A 32 -20.95 -14.49 -0.63
C ALA A 32 -21.41 -15.63 -1.55
N MET A 33 -21.08 -16.88 -1.22
CA MET A 33 -21.51 -18.05 -1.99
C MET A 33 -23.02 -18.27 -1.94
N ASN A 34 -23.64 -18.10 -0.77
CA ASN A 34 -25.10 -18.12 -0.63
C ASN A 34 -25.77 -16.96 -1.40
N ALA A 35 -25.16 -15.77 -1.42
CA ALA A 35 -25.66 -14.64 -2.20
C ALA A 35 -25.69 -14.94 -3.71
N ILE A 36 -24.63 -15.56 -4.26
CA ILE A 36 -24.58 -15.98 -5.67
C ILE A 36 -25.73 -16.95 -6.01
N VAL A 37 -26.00 -17.94 -5.15
CA VAL A 37 -27.11 -18.87 -5.35
C VAL A 37 -28.45 -18.14 -5.34
N ARG A 38 -28.68 -17.25 -4.37
CA ARG A 38 -29.91 -16.43 -4.29
C ARG A 38 -30.10 -15.58 -5.54
N PHE A 39 -29.06 -14.90 -6.00
CA PHE A 39 -29.10 -14.08 -7.21
C PHE A 39 -29.49 -14.90 -8.44
N SER A 40 -28.88 -16.08 -8.62
CA SER A 40 -29.21 -16.97 -9.73
C SER A 40 -30.67 -17.45 -9.67
N VAL A 41 -31.19 -17.75 -8.48
CA VAL A 41 -32.59 -18.13 -8.31
C VAL A 41 -33.51 -16.97 -8.68
N TYR A 42 -33.26 -15.76 -8.16
CA TYR A 42 -34.09 -14.60 -8.44
C TYR A 42 -34.09 -14.21 -9.92
N ILE A 43 -32.90 -14.17 -10.54
CA ILE A 43 -32.79 -13.81 -11.95
C ILE A 43 -33.44 -14.87 -12.86
N SER A 44 -33.36 -16.16 -12.49
CA SER A 44 -34.01 -17.25 -13.21
C SER A 44 -35.53 -17.12 -13.20
N PHE A 45 -36.14 -16.82 -12.05
CA PHE A 45 -37.57 -16.55 -11.97
C PHE A 45 -38.00 -15.29 -12.72
N ILE A 46 -37.24 -14.19 -12.58
CA ILE A 46 -37.53 -12.93 -13.30
C ILE A 46 -37.49 -13.16 -14.82
N LEU A 47 -36.47 -13.87 -15.33
CA LEU A 47 -36.35 -14.21 -16.75
C LEU A 47 -37.46 -15.17 -17.20
N PHE A 48 -37.83 -16.15 -16.37
CA PHE A 48 -38.94 -17.04 -16.69
C PHE A 48 -40.27 -16.28 -16.85
N PHE A 49 -40.60 -15.35 -15.93
CA PHE A 49 -41.82 -14.55 -16.03
C PHE A 49 -41.79 -13.53 -17.17
N ALA A 50 -40.62 -12.96 -17.49
CA ALA A 50 -40.49 -11.98 -18.57
C ALA A 50 -40.61 -12.61 -19.96
N THR A 51 -39.99 -13.77 -20.19
CA THR A 51 -39.89 -14.37 -21.52
C THR A 51 -40.78 -15.61 -21.73
N GLN A 52 -41.36 -16.15 -20.65
CA GLN A 52 -42.15 -17.40 -20.63
C GLN A 52 -41.45 -18.64 -21.23
N LYS A 53 -40.12 -18.64 -21.25
CA LYS A 53 -39.33 -19.79 -21.71
C LYS A 53 -38.87 -20.61 -20.51
N THR A 54 -39.31 -21.87 -20.47
CA THR A 54 -38.88 -22.87 -19.48
C THR A 54 -37.37 -23.10 -19.35
N PRO A 55 -36.50 -22.97 -20.39
CA PRO A 55 -35.06 -23.19 -20.22
C PRO A 55 -34.38 -22.27 -19.19
N TYR A 56 -34.94 -21.10 -18.87
CA TYR A 56 -34.35 -20.22 -17.85
C TYR A 56 -34.35 -20.84 -16.44
N LEU A 57 -35.29 -21.76 -16.15
CA LEU A 57 -35.34 -22.47 -14.87
C LEU A 57 -34.21 -23.49 -14.71
N LEU A 58 -33.55 -23.91 -15.80
CA LEU A 58 -32.40 -24.82 -15.75
C LEU A 58 -31.16 -24.19 -15.10
N ALA A 59 -31.11 -22.85 -15.00
CA ALA A 59 -30.04 -22.15 -14.28
C ALA A 59 -29.99 -22.50 -12.79
N ILE A 60 -31.13 -22.83 -12.16
CA ILE A 60 -31.22 -23.15 -10.74
C ILE A 60 -30.44 -24.45 -10.40
N PRO A 61 -30.76 -25.62 -10.96
CA PRO A 61 -30.02 -26.85 -10.67
C PRO A 61 -28.57 -26.76 -11.15
N LEU A 62 -28.29 -26.01 -12.23
CA LEU A 62 -26.93 -25.80 -12.73
C LEU A 62 -26.06 -25.07 -11.69
N VAL A 63 -26.54 -23.96 -11.12
CA VAL A 63 -25.76 -23.19 -10.15
C VAL A 63 -25.62 -23.92 -8.81
N LEU A 64 -26.65 -24.66 -8.38
CA LEU A 64 -26.54 -25.55 -7.22
C LEU A 64 -25.48 -26.63 -7.44
N ALA A 65 -25.43 -27.25 -8.62
CA ALA A 65 -24.41 -28.24 -8.95
C ALA A 65 -23.00 -27.64 -9.02
N LEU A 66 -22.85 -26.46 -9.64
CA LEU A 66 -21.57 -25.76 -9.71
C LEU A 66 -21.03 -25.37 -8.33
N THR A 67 -21.89 -24.88 -7.44
CA THR A 67 -21.48 -24.48 -6.10
C THR A 67 -21.08 -25.69 -5.24
N VAL A 68 -21.77 -26.83 -5.35
CA VAL A 68 -21.33 -28.11 -4.75
C VAL A 68 -19.99 -28.56 -5.31
N LEU A 69 -19.79 -28.45 -6.62
CA LEU A 69 -18.53 -28.82 -7.28
C LEU A 69 -17.37 -27.96 -6.77
N VAL A 70 -17.55 -26.64 -6.68
CA VAL A 70 -16.52 -25.71 -6.18
C VAL A 70 -16.12 -26.04 -4.75
N VAL A 71 -17.09 -26.28 -3.87
CA VAL A 71 -16.82 -26.62 -2.45
C VAL A 71 -16.07 -27.95 -2.33
N LYS A 72 -16.40 -28.93 -3.17
CA LYS A 72 -15.68 -30.22 -3.18
C LYS A 72 -14.28 -30.15 -3.77
N LEU A 73 -14.05 -29.29 -4.77
CA LEU A 73 -12.71 -29.12 -5.37
C LEU A 73 -11.79 -28.26 -4.49
N PHE A 74 -12.34 -27.33 -3.72
CA PHE A 74 -11.60 -26.38 -2.91
C PHE A 74 -12.07 -26.42 -1.44
N PRO A 75 -11.81 -27.52 -0.70
CA PRO A 75 -12.26 -27.68 0.69
C PRO A 75 -11.57 -26.70 1.64
N ASN A 76 -10.36 -26.24 1.30
CA ASN A 76 -9.67 -25.21 2.04
C ASN A 76 -9.87 -23.89 1.31
N ALA A 77 -10.58 -22.95 1.95
CA ALA A 77 -10.58 -21.56 1.50
C ALA A 77 -9.13 -21.10 1.45
N ARG A 78 -8.58 -20.92 0.25
CA ARG A 78 -7.30 -20.21 0.10
C ARG A 78 -7.56 -18.84 0.69
N ALA A 79 -7.03 -18.58 1.89
CA ALA A 79 -6.80 -17.21 2.31
C ALA A 79 -6.04 -16.60 1.14
N LEU A 80 -6.66 -15.66 0.41
CA LEU A 80 -5.86 -14.73 -0.34
C LEU A 80 -4.98 -14.10 0.72
N GLU A 81 -3.70 -14.45 0.72
CA GLU A 81 -2.71 -13.68 1.45
C GLU A 81 -2.85 -12.27 0.89
N ALA A 82 -3.64 -11.45 1.57
CA ALA A 82 -3.57 -10.05 1.38
C ALA A 82 -2.12 -9.73 1.72
N PHE A 83 -1.38 -9.18 0.77
CA PHE A 83 -0.08 -8.54 1.03
C PHE A 83 -0.30 -7.28 1.90
N THR A 84 -1.11 -7.39 2.94
CA THR A 84 -1.00 -6.60 4.14
C THR A 84 0.12 -7.27 4.90
N ASP A 85 1.36 -6.87 4.61
CA ASP A 85 2.38 -7.00 5.65
C ASP A 85 1.73 -6.48 6.92
N ASP A 86 1.78 -7.29 8.00
CA ASP A 86 1.52 -6.86 9.36
C ASP A 86 2.65 -5.91 9.77
N VAL A 87 2.82 -4.83 9.00
CA VAL A 87 3.53 -3.65 9.42
C VAL A 87 2.63 -3.14 10.54
N THR A 88 3.02 -3.49 11.76
CA THR A 88 2.82 -2.63 12.92
C THR A 88 3.31 -1.26 12.49
N ALA A 89 2.42 -0.50 11.85
CA ALA A 89 2.70 0.77 11.25
C ALA A 89 2.95 1.70 12.41
N THR A 90 4.19 1.70 12.91
CA THR A 90 4.76 2.83 13.59
C THR A 90 4.42 3.99 12.67
N LEU A 91 3.45 4.81 13.06
CA LEU A 91 2.95 5.91 12.25
C LEU A 91 4.14 6.84 12.05
N LYS A 92 4.89 6.59 10.98
CA LYS A 92 6.06 7.40 10.63
C LYS A 92 5.51 8.79 10.41
N GLN A 93 5.95 9.71 11.26
CA GLN A 93 5.62 11.11 11.08
C GLN A 93 6.37 11.56 9.83
N TYR A 94 5.63 12.13 8.89
CA TYR A 94 6.16 12.67 7.65
C TYR A 94 5.91 14.17 7.59
N THR A 95 6.84 14.90 6.99
CA THR A 95 6.64 16.28 6.55
C THR A 95 5.80 16.25 5.28
N TYR A 96 4.68 17.00 5.26
CA TYR A 96 3.79 17.11 4.10
C TYR A 96 4.00 18.42 3.34
N PRO A 97 3.57 18.51 2.06
CA PRO A 97 3.67 19.72 1.25
C PRO A 97 2.93 20.89 1.88
N THR A 98 3.53 22.07 1.85
CA THR A 98 2.91 23.33 2.29
C THR A 98 3.09 24.39 1.22
N GLY A 99 2.24 25.44 1.19
CA GLY A 99 2.39 26.53 0.21
C GLY A 99 3.75 27.24 0.25
N LYS A 100 4.48 27.21 1.38
CA LYS A 100 5.86 27.73 1.47
C LYS A 100 6.92 26.73 0.95
N ASN A 101 6.63 25.44 1.03
CA ASN A 101 7.53 24.36 0.64
C ASN A 101 6.74 23.21 -0.04
N PRO A 102 6.33 23.38 -1.31
CA PRO A 102 5.49 22.41 -2.01
C PRO A 102 6.19 21.07 -2.25
N PHE A 103 7.53 21.07 -2.33
CA PHE A 103 8.34 19.87 -2.57
C PHE A 103 8.90 19.24 -1.29
N MET A 104 8.60 19.81 -0.12
CA MET A 104 9.07 19.30 1.19
C MET A 104 10.60 19.20 1.31
N ASN A 105 11.35 19.96 0.53
CA ASN A 105 12.82 19.94 0.55
C ASN A 105 13.33 20.54 1.87
N PRO A 106 14.46 20.09 2.44
CA PRO A 106 15.09 20.76 3.58
C PRO A 106 15.49 22.17 3.16
N LEU A 107 14.94 23.17 3.85
CA LEU A 107 15.25 24.58 3.60
C LEU A 107 16.47 25.00 4.40
N LEU A 108 17.23 25.98 3.90
CA LEU A 108 18.40 26.52 4.60
C LEU A 108 18.03 27.10 5.97
N THR A 109 16.86 27.71 6.10
CA THR A 109 16.33 28.25 7.38
C THR A 109 15.98 27.15 8.37
N GLU A 110 15.44 26.03 7.88
CA GLU A 110 15.05 24.90 8.72
C GLU A 110 16.24 24.18 9.37
N ILE A 111 17.46 24.34 8.83
CA ILE A 111 18.67 23.74 9.41
C ILE A 111 18.90 24.21 10.85
N LEU A 112 18.62 25.48 11.13
CA LEU A 112 18.78 26.08 12.45
C LEU A 112 17.47 26.09 13.23
N ASP A 113 16.35 26.38 12.56
CA ASP A 113 15.05 26.58 13.22
C ASP A 113 14.32 25.27 13.54
N ASN A 114 14.51 24.22 12.72
CA ASN A 114 13.86 22.92 12.90
C ASN A 114 14.78 21.74 12.52
N PRO A 115 15.85 21.50 13.29
CA PRO A 115 16.79 20.40 13.04
C PRO A 115 16.19 19.01 13.30
N ASN A 116 15.00 18.91 13.91
CA ASN A 116 14.32 17.64 14.18
C ASN A 116 13.13 17.38 13.25
N ARG A 117 13.11 18.00 12.07
CA ARG A 117 12.04 17.77 11.09
C ARG A 117 11.90 16.29 10.71
N PRO A 118 10.67 15.78 10.56
CA PRO A 118 10.45 14.41 10.08
C PRO A 118 10.82 14.27 8.59
N GLU A 119 11.00 13.01 8.16
CA GLU A 119 11.27 12.66 6.77
C GLU A 119 10.18 13.21 5.83
N ALA A 120 10.54 13.55 4.59
CA ALA A 120 9.54 13.96 3.60
C ALA A 120 8.57 12.82 3.27
N ALA A 121 7.30 13.15 3.05
CA ALA A 121 6.31 12.16 2.70
C ALA A 121 6.64 11.47 1.36
N PRO A 122 6.37 10.16 1.20
CA PRO A 122 6.71 9.42 -0.01
C PRO A 122 5.89 9.94 -1.21
N ILE A 123 6.61 10.50 -2.18
CA ILE A 123 6.03 11.06 -3.42
C ILE A 123 5.39 10.02 -4.33
N THR A 124 5.69 8.73 -4.10
CA THR A 124 5.10 7.60 -4.82
C THR A 124 3.60 7.45 -4.53
N SER A 125 3.14 7.93 -3.37
CA SER A 125 1.73 7.91 -3.01
C SER A 125 0.94 8.95 -3.80
N ARG A 126 -0.22 8.54 -4.33
CA ARG A 126 -1.09 9.42 -5.12
C ARG A 126 -1.59 10.63 -4.33
N ASP A 127 -1.78 10.47 -3.02
CA ASP A 127 -2.29 11.52 -2.15
C ASP A 127 -1.24 12.60 -1.89
N VAL A 128 0.02 12.23 -1.69
CA VAL A 128 1.11 13.20 -1.56
C VAL A 128 1.31 13.95 -2.87
N LYS A 129 1.26 13.27 -4.02
CA LYS A 129 1.37 13.92 -5.33
C LYS A 129 0.30 15.01 -5.54
N LYS A 130 -0.96 14.72 -5.22
CA LYS A 130 -2.06 15.70 -5.26
C LYS A 130 -1.83 16.89 -4.31
N LYS A 131 -1.26 16.64 -3.13
CA LYS A 131 -0.92 17.69 -2.17
C LYS A 131 0.22 18.58 -2.68
N ILE A 132 1.24 18.01 -3.34
CA ILE A 132 2.32 18.78 -3.97
C ILE A 132 1.74 19.68 -5.05
N GLU A 133 0.89 19.13 -5.92
CA GLU A 133 0.22 19.89 -6.98
C GLU A 133 -0.58 21.06 -6.37
N LYS A 134 -1.42 20.80 -5.37
CA LYS A 134 -2.19 21.86 -4.70
C LYS A 134 -1.30 22.91 -4.03
N ALA A 135 -0.28 22.48 -3.29
CA ALA A 135 0.63 23.39 -2.60
C ALA A 135 1.42 24.27 -3.59
N PHE A 136 1.81 23.73 -4.74
CA PHE A 136 2.52 24.46 -5.79
C PHE A 136 1.66 25.57 -6.41
N GLN A 137 0.35 25.32 -6.58
CA GLN A 137 -0.60 26.35 -7.01
C GLN A 137 -0.74 27.48 -5.98
N GLU A 138 -0.56 27.19 -4.69
CA GLU A 138 -0.65 28.18 -3.60
C GLU A 138 0.63 29.02 -3.43
N THR A 139 1.79 28.52 -3.85
CA THR A 139 3.09 29.18 -3.62
C THR A 139 3.28 30.47 -4.41
N SER A 140 2.69 30.56 -5.60
CA SER A 140 2.97 31.64 -6.54
C SER A 140 1.70 32.00 -7.30
N ASP A 141 1.59 33.27 -7.71
CA ASP A 141 0.52 33.80 -8.57
C ASP A 141 0.65 33.27 -10.01
N ILE A 142 0.70 31.94 -10.14
CA ILE A 142 0.79 31.24 -11.41
C ILE A 142 -0.62 31.16 -11.98
N TYR A 143 -0.86 31.93 -13.03
CA TYR A 143 -2.08 31.83 -13.82
C TYR A 143 -1.89 30.77 -14.90
N MET A 144 -2.55 29.63 -14.71
CA MET A 144 -2.56 28.53 -15.70
C MET A 144 -3.63 28.79 -16.75
N ASP A 145 -3.34 28.45 -18.00
CA ASP A 145 -4.38 28.50 -19.03
C ASP A 145 -5.41 27.39 -18.80
N THR A 146 -6.68 27.77 -18.65
CA THR A 146 -7.79 26.82 -18.51
C THR A 146 -7.94 25.86 -19.70
N SER A 147 -7.38 26.22 -20.87
CA SER A 147 -7.42 25.41 -22.07
C SER A 147 -6.37 24.29 -22.08
N ASP A 148 -5.24 24.45 -21.38
CA ASP A 148 -4.15 23.48 -21.33
C ASP A 148 -4.14 22.69 -20.02
N LYS A 149 -4.46 21.39 -20.13
CA LYS A 149 -4.47 20.46 -18.99
C LYS A 149 -3.08 20.08 -18.48
N PHE A 150 -2.02 20.36 -19.24
CA PHE A 150 -0.64 19.97 -18.93
C PHE A 150 0.27 21.13 -18.54
N ASP A 151 -0.21 22.37 -18.61
CA ASP A 151 0.53 23.59 -18.30
C ASP A 151 1.19 23.52 -16.90
N MET A 152 0.41 23.08 -15.92
CA MET A 152 0.88 22.85 -14.56
C MET A 152 2.01 21.81 -14.50
N ALA A 153 1.84 20.67 -15.17
CA ALA A 153 2.87 19.64 -15.20
C ALA A 153 4.15 20.15 -15.91
N GLN A 154 4.02 21.00 -16.92
CA GLN A 154 5.15 21.61 -17.61
C GLN A 154 5.95 22.54 -16.69
N SER A 155 5.26 23.40 -15.94
CA SER A 155 5.88 24.32 -14.98
C SER A 155 6.58 23.60 -13.83
N MET A 156 6.03 22.46 -13.39
CA MET A 156 6.61 21.64 -12.32
C MET A 156 7.86 20.87 -12.74
N ARG A 157 8.20 20.75 -14.05
CA ARG A 157 9.32 19.90 -14.51
C ARG A 157 10.68 20.30 -13.95
N THR A 158 10.90 21.58 -13.71
CA THR A 158 12.18 22.08 -13.17
C THR A 158 12.30 21.86 -11.67
N PHE A 159 11.17 21.64 -10.99
CA PHE A 159 11.11 21.47 -9.55
C PHE A 159 11.02 20.00 -9.17
N HIS A 160 11.84 19.59 -8.21
CA HIS A 160 11.92 18.20 -7.79
C HIS A 160 12.16 18.12 -6.29
N THR A 161 11.75 16.99 -5.71
CA THR A 161 12.07 16.65 -4.33
C THR A 161 13.49 16.09 -4.27
N VAL A 162 14.28 16.52 -3.30
CA VAL A 162 15.59 15.90 -3.04
C VAL A 162 15.42 14.53 -2.40
N GLN A 163 16.44 13.69 -2.51
CA GLN A 163 16.41 12.30 -2.05
C GLN A 163 16.30 12.20 -0.52
N SER A 164 16.83 13.19 0.21
CA SER A 164 16.78 13.24 1.66
C SER A 164 16.01 14.45 2.17
N GLY A 165 14.92 14.16 2.88
CA GLY A 165 14.12 15.18 3.58
C GLY A 165 14.53 15.38 5.04
N LEU A 166 15.66 14.83 5.48
CA LEU A 166 16.13 14.88 6.86
C LEU A 166 17.29 15.87 7.01
N ILE A 167 17.41 16.42 8.22
CA ILE A 167 18.51 17.29 8.62
C ILE A 167 19.13 16.70 9.90
N PRO A 168 20.40 16.30 9.89
CA PRO A 168 21.24 15.99 8.73
C PRO A 168 20.71 14.78 7.92
N ASN A 169 21.35 14.46 6.80
CA ASN A 169 20.97 13.33 5.95
C ASN A 169 21.12 11.97 6.68
N ASP A 170 20.28 10.98 6.38
CA ASP A 170 20.29 9.64 7.00
C ASP A 170 21.42 8.76 6.46
N GLN A 171 22.63 9.00 6.96
CA GLN A 171 23.80 8.19 6.65
C GLN A 171 23.67 6.75 7.14
N ASP A 172 23.07 6.53 8.31
CA ASP A 172 22.94 5.20 8.93
C ASP A 172 22.00 4.31 8.13
N GLY A 173 20.85 4.82 7.70
CA GLY A 173 19.95 4.12 6.79
C GLY A 173 20.63 3.72 5.48
N PHE A 174 21.48 4.59 4.93
CA PHE A 174 22.27 4.28 3.74
C PHE A 174 23.31 3.18 3.99
N LEU A 175 24.05 3.23 5.10
CA LEU A 175 25.03 2.20 5.46
C LEU A 175 24.36 0.85 5.73
N LYS A 176 23.21 0.83 6.42
CA LYS A 176 22.38 -0.36 6.63
C LYS A 176 21.88 -0.94 5.32
N PHE A 177 21.49 -0.10 4.36
CA PHE A 177 21.11 -0.54 3.03
C PHE A 177 22.28 -1.20 2.28
N LEU A 178 23.48 -0.60 2.33
CA LEU A 178 24.68 -1.19 1.74
C LEU A 178 25.11 -2.50 2.43
N ALA A 179 24.92 -2.60 3.74
CA ALA A 179 25.24 -3.79 4.53
C ALA A 179 24.13 -4.87 4.52
N LYS A 180 23.06 -4.67 3.74
CA LYS A 180 21.94 -5.62 3.68
C LYS A 180 22.42 -6.97 3.11
N GLY A 181 22.16 -8.04 3.86
CA GLY A 181 22.58 -9.40 3.48
C GLY A 181 23.95 -9.82 3.99
N LEU A 182 24.70 -8.94 4.66
CA LEU A 182 26.03 -9.21 5.20
C LEU A 182 25.99 -10.18 6.41
N ASP A 183 24.93 -10.08 7.22
CA ASP A 183 24.67 -10.92 8.40
C ASP A 183 23.66 -12.05 8.16
N GLU A 184 23.10 -12.16 6.95
CA GLU A 184 22.15 -13.22 6.62
C GLU A 184 22.87 -14.59 6.57
N PRO A 185 22.34 -15.62 7.26
CA PRO A 185 22.91 -16.96 7.19
C PRO A 185 22.77 -17.49 5.77
N ASP A 186 23.86 -17.98 5.20
CA ASP A 186 23.84 -18.58 3.87
C ASP A 186 23.03 -19.88 3.90
N HIS A 187 22.02 -19.97 3.03
CA HIS A 187 21.18 -21.15 2.85
C HIS A 187 21.68 -22.06 1.71
N SER A 188 22.82 -21.72 1.09
CA SER A 188 23.52 -22.63 0.19
C SER A 188 24.00 -23.87 0.96
N SER A 189 24.23 -24.99 0.27
CA SER A 189 24.67 -26.26 0.87
C SER A 189 26.07 -26.23 1.50
N ALA A 190 26.69 -25.05 1.59
CA ALA A 190 27.92 -24.82 2.33
C ALA A 190 27.66 -24.78 3.84
N PHE A 191 28.71 -24.99 4.64
CA PHE A 191 28.63 -24.84 6.08
C PHE A 191 28.17 -23.42 6.44
N LEU A 192 27.25 -23.31 7.40
CA LEU A 192 26.72 -22.04 7.91
C LEU A 192 27.88 -21.14 8.37
N ALA A 193 28.26 -20.18 7.54
CA ALA A 193 29.27 -19.17 7.86
C ALA A 193 28.65 -17.79 7.65
N ARG A 194 28.80 -16.89 8.63
CA ARG A 194 28.50 -15.47 8.42
C ARG A 194 29.36 -14.97 7.25
N LYS A 195 28.79 -14.17 6.35
CA LYS A 195 29.47 -13.62 5.16
C LYS A 195 29.84 -14.63 4.05
N ALA A 196 29.23 -15.82 3.98
CA ALA A 196 29.60 -16.79 2.94
C ALA A 196 29.21 -16.35 1.52
N LYS A 197 28.13 -15.56 1.38
CA LYS A 197 27.64 -15.04 0.08
C LYS A 197 28.58 -14.00 -0.55
N GLU A 198 29.44 -13.34 0.24
CA GLU A 198 30.47 -12.38 -0.21
C GLU A 198 31.59 -13.05 -1.03
N LYS A 199 31.85 -14.35 -0.84
CA LYS A 199 32.96 -15.05 -1.53
C LYS A 199 32.56 -15.66 -2.88
N SER A 200 31.31 -15.45 -3.30
CA SER A 200 30.88 -15.83 -4.66
C SER A 200 31.52 -14.88 -5.67
N GLU A 201 32.15 -15.46 -6.67
CA GLU A 201 33.17 -14.90 -7.58
C GLU A 201 32.74 -13.65 -8.39
N GLY A 202 31.46 -13.24 -8.28
CA GLY A 202 30.90 -12.06 -8.93
C GLY A 202 30.58 -10.89 -8.00
N TYR A 203 30.77 -11.00 -6.68
CA TYR A 203 30.49 -9.94 -5.71
C TYR A 203 31.81 -9.40 -5.13
N VAL A 204 32.12 -8.14 -5.41
CA VAL A 204 33.28 -7.44 -4.85
C VAL A 204 32.75 -6.39 -3.89
N ASP A 205 33.09 -6.52 -2.61
CA ASP A 205 32.81 -5.47 -1.64
C ASP A 205 33.54 -4.18 -2.05
N ALA A 206 32.80 -3.07 -2.06
CA ALA A 206 33.42 -1.77 -2.09
C ALA A 206 34.32 -1.65 -0.85
N GLN A 207 35.64 -1.49 -1.04
CA GLN A 207 36.58 -1.32 0.07
C GLN A 207 36.09 -0.22 1.00
N GLY A 208 35.67 -0.61 2.21
CA GLY A 208 35.09 0.28 3.21
C GLY A 208 33.74 -0.15 3.78
N SER A 209 32.93 -0.95 3.07
CA SER A 209 31.57 -1.32 3.53
C SER A 209 31.56 -2.33 4.68
N ALA A 210 32.46 -3.31 4.68
CA ALA A 210 32.48 -4.40 5.68
C ALA A 210 32.86 -3.96 7.11
N ALA A 211 33.42 -2.75 7.30
CA ALA A 211 33.79 -2.19 8.59
C ALA A 211 32.70 -1.26 9.18
N MET A 212 31.57 -1.06 8.47
CA MET A 212 30.62 0.02 8.77
C MET A 212 29.41 -0.41 9.60
N THR A 213 29.38 -1.64 10.11
CA THR A 213 28.22 -2.21 10.85
C THR A 213 28.01 -1.65 12.27
N GLY A 214 28.63 -0.52 12.61
CA GLY A 214 28.52 0.08 13.93
C GLY A 214 28.99 1.52 14.05
N LEU A 215 29.03 2.31 12.96
CA LEU A 215 29.36 3.73 13.13
C LEU A 215 28.18 4.48 13.74
N PRO A 216 28.38 5.15 14.90
CA PRO A 216 27.42 6.14 15.34
C PRO A 216 27.32 7.25 14.28
N ASN A 217 26.13 7.83 14.16
CA ASN A 217 25.88 8.94 13.25
C ASN A 217 26.89 10.07 13.54
N SER A 218 27.82 10.31 12.62
CA SER A 218 28.88 11.32 12.74
C SER A 218 28.40 12.71 12.32
N THR A 219 27.10 12.87 12.04
CA THR A 219 26.51 14.18 11.80
C THR A 219 25.77 14.61 13.06
N ASP A 220 26.48 15.34 13.92
CA ASP A 220 25.87 15.98 15.07
C ASP A 220 24.74 16.89 14.58
N LYS A 221 23.53 16.67 15.11
CA LYS A 221 22.42 17.58 14.85
C LYS A 221 22.77 18.95 15.39
N PRO A 222 22.61 20.03 14.62
CA PRO A 222 22.73 21.38 15.17
C PRO A 222 21.81 21.52 16.39
N ALA A 223 22.34 22.06 17.49
CA ALA A 223 21.51 22.51 18.60
C ALA A 223 20.68 23.69 18.07
N GLY A 224 19.44 23.41 17.67
CA GLY A 224 18.57 24.40 17.05
C GLY A 224 18.43 25.66 17.91
N VAL A 225 18.13 26.78 17.26
CA VAL A 225 17.94 28.04 17.97
C VAL A 225 16.48 28.15 18.42
N THR A 226 16.26 28.56 19.67
CA THR A 226 14.95 29.06 20.07
C THR A 226 14.82 30.48 19.55
N PRO A 227 13.71 30.86 18.90
CA PRO A 227 13.55 32.21 18.40
C PRO A 227 13.65 33.20 19.56
N ALA A 228 14.62 34.10 19.49
CA ALA A 228 14.77 35.17 20.46
C ALA A 228 13.62 36.18 20.27
N GLY A 229 12.62 36.12 21.14
CA GLY A 229 11.63 37.18 21.34
C GLY A 229 10.31 37.00 20.59
N ALA A 230 9.35 36.38 21.27
CA ALA A 230 7.97 36.87 21.25
C ALA A 230 7.75 37.60 22.58
N ALA A 231 8.01 38.90 22.58
CA ALA A 231 7.57 39.86 23.60
C ALA A 231 6.76 40.94 22.89
#